data_AF-A0A319B0I6-F1
#
_entry.id   AF-A0A319B0I6-F1
#
_cell.length_a   1.000
_cell.length_b   1.000
_cell.length_c   1.000
_cell.angle_alpha   90.00
_cell.angle_beta   90.00
_cell.angle_gamma   90.00
#
_symmetry.space_group_name_H-M   'P 1'
#
loop_
_entity.id
_entity.type
_entity.pdbx_description
1 polymer ?
#
loop_
_entity_poly.entity_id
_entity_poly.type
_entity_poly.pdbx_seq_one_letter_code
_entity_poly.pdbx_strand_id
1 'polypeptide(L)'
;CRARSQPYLSALEGRLSLRQWDWEIQHTLKCRGLEHLLRSDLPRPDKTHAKFALWRHWSITVRRWMNRQLSRKMRAKLGASRFAKNNADDAYNVIRDLASHYDHALCEATWFRLIDMRRYHYTTVAQYVSSFQRAYIDAKEFNCGISPYTALIAILGELKSDLPYWVAAVLCLLPEDAVTDYTDADFFKSCRMAIEQDEWWNQKDSKVARGG
;
A
#
# COMPACT_ATOMS: atom_id res chain seq x y z
N CYS A 1 41.44 -4.38 -7.65
CA CYS A 1 40.51 -4.63 -6.53
C CYS A 1 39.11 -4.85 -7.07
N ARG A 2 38.52 -6.03 -6.78
CA ARG A 2 37.25 -6.51 -7.37
C ARG A 2 36.08 -5.62 -6.97
N ALA A 3 35.26 -5.25 -7.96
CA ALA A 3 33.95 -4.65 -7.78
C ALA A 3 33.07 -5.64 -6.99
N ARG A 4 32.80 -5.33 -5.72
CA ARG A 4 31.75 -6.02 -4.96
C ARG A 4 30.42 -5.54 -5.52
N SER A 5 29.71 -6.46 -6.16
CA SER A 5 28.29 -6.37 -6.47
C SER A 5 27.56 -5.88 -5.22
N GLN A 6 26.96 -4.69 -5.28
CA GLN A 6 26.07 -4.23 -4.22
C GLN A 6 24.87 -5.18 -4.15
N PRO A 7 24.42 -5.58 -2.95
CA PRO A 7 23.23 -6.41 -2.81
C PRO A 7 22.06 -5.66 -3.44
N TYR A 8 21.24 -6.42 -4.14
CA TYR A 8 20.07 -6.06 -4.92
C TYR A 8 19.19 -5.06 -4.16
N LEU A 9 19.35 -3.76 -4.46
CA LEU A 9 18.43 -2.73 -4.03
C LEU A 9 17.11 -3.00 -4.76
N SER A 10 16.08 -3.43 -4.03
CA SER A 10 14.72 -3.44 -4.55
C SER A 10 14.38 -2.02 -4.99
N ALA A 11 14.04 -1.84 -6.26
CA ALA A 11 13.88 -0.52 -6.82
C ALA A 11 12.73 0.23 -6.12
N LEU A 12 12.88 1.54 -5.87
CA LEU A 12 11.79 2.34 -5.31
C LEU A 12 10.64 2.42 -6.31
N GLU A 13 9.49 1.90 -5.90
CA GLU A 13 8.27 1.78 -6.71
C GLU A 13 7.15 2.70 -6.22
N GLY A 14 7.09 2.97 -4.91
CA GLY A 14 6.05 3.78 -4.26
C GLY A 14 6.26 3.87 -2.75
N ARG A 15 5.24 4.22 -1.98
CA ARG A 15 5.36 4.42 -0.52
C ARG A 15 5.70 3.13 0.23
N LEU A 16 5.18 1.98 -0.22
CA LEU A 16 5.43 0.68 0.42
C LEU A 16 6.92 0.33 0.46
N SER A 17 7.66 0.62 -0.61
CA SER A 17 9.12 0.47 -0.66
C SER A 17 9.88 1.70 -0.15
N LEU A 18 9.20 2.83 0.11
CA LEU A 18 9.84 4.08 0.52
C LEU A 18 10.55 3.95 1.87
N ARG A 19 9.93 3.30 2.88
CA ARG A 19 10.56 3.17 4.20
C ARG A 19 11.87 2.36 4.13
N GLN A 20 11.85 1.26 3.38
CA GLN A 20 13.03 0.42 3.18
C GLN A 20 14.10 1.17 2.39
N TRP A 21 13.72 1.77 1.26
CA TRP A 21 14.61 2.59 0.44
C TRP A 21 15.25 3.72 1.25
N ASP A 22 14.46 4.43 2.05
CA ASP A 22 14.91 5.55 2.87
C ASP A 22 15.99 5.13 3.87
N TRP A 23 15.73 4.04 4.58
CA TRP A 23 16.67 3.47 5.53
C TRP A 23 17.96 3.01 4.85
N GLU A 24 17.87 2.34 3.71
CA GLU A 24 19.04 1.86 2.95
C GLU A 24 19.90 2.99 2.41
N ILE A 25 19.27 4.06 1.90
CA ILE A 25 19.94 5.27 1.43
C ILE A 25 20.71 5.93 2.57
N GLN A 26 20.03 6.21 3.69
CA GLN A 26 20.64 6.86 4.84
C GLN A 26 21.78 6.02 5.41
N HIS A 27 21.56 4.71 5.58
CA HIS A 27 22.56 3.79 6.11
C HIS A 27 23.79 3.71 5.20
N THR A 28 23.60 3.58 3.88
CA THR A 28 24.71 3.50 2.92
C THR A 28 25.56 4.77 2.91
N LEU A 29 24.94 5.94 2.97
CA LEU A 29 25.69 7.21 3.01
C LEU A 29 26.37 7.43 4.36
N LYS A 30 25.72 7.06 5.47
CA LYS A 30 26.33 7.12 6.81
C LYS A 30 27.59 6.27 6.90
N CYS A 31 27.56 5.04 6.36
CA CYS A 31 28.73 4.17 6.30
C CYS A 31 29.88 4.73 5.43
N ARG A 32 29.62 5.78 4.65
CA ARG A 32 30.61 6.48 3.81
C ARG A 32 30.92 7.90 4.29
N GLY A 33 30.33 8.36 5.40
CA GLY A 33 30.47 9.72 5.92
C GLY A 33 29.85 10.80 5.01
N LEU A 34 28.84 10.44 4.22
CA LEU A 34 28.20 11.30 3.21
C LEU A 34 26.74 11.65 3.55
N GLU A 35 26.24 11.25 4.72
CA GLU A 35 24.86 11.45 5.16
C GLU A 35 24.42 12.92 5.20
N HIS A 36 25.37 13.82 5.46
CA HIS A 36 25.13 15.27 5.48
C HIS A 36 24.71 15.83 4.11
N LEU A 37 24.97 15.12 3.01
CA LEU A 37 24.57 15.53 1.66
C LEU A 37 23.06 15.40 1.42
N LEU A 38 22.33 14.67 2.27
CA LEU A 38 20.87 14.53 2.19
C LEU A 38 20.13 15.61 2.99
N ARG A 39 20.84 16.34 3.85
CA ARG A 39 20.28 17.29 4.81
C ARG A 39 20.09 18.66 4.18
N SER A 40 18.85 18.97 3.80
CA SER A 40 18.48 20.29 3.27
C SER A 40 18.43 21.40 4.32
N ASP A 41 18.45 21.04 5.61
CA ASP A 41 18.50 21.98 6.73
C ASP A 41 19.91 22.50 7.01
N LEU A 42 20.94 21.84 6.46
CA LEU A 42 22.32 22.32 6.55
C LEU A 42 22.61 23.34 5.44
N PRO A 43 23.25 24.48 5.76
CA PRO A 43 23.61 25.46 4.75
C PRO A 43 24.62 24.85 3.77
N ARG A 44 24.37 25.03 2.47
CA ARG A 44 25.29 24.62 1.42
C ARG A 44 26.55 25.49 1.47
N PRO A 45 27.73 24.94 1.15
CA PRO A 45 28.94 25.76 1.04
C PRO A 45 28.75 26.88 0.01
N ASP A 46 29.29 28.06 0.30
CA ASP A 46 29.27 29.17 -0.64
C ASP A 46 30.05 28.83 -1.92
N LYS A 47 29.60 29.32 -3.08
CA LYS A 47 30.21 29.03 -4.38
C LYS A 47 31.69 29.44 -4.48
N THR A 48 32.10 30.45 -3.71
CA THR A 48 33.47 30.96 -3.64
C THR A 48 34.37 30.15 -2.69
N HIS A 49 33.77 29.30 -1.85
CA HIS A 49 34.51 28.53 -0.86
C HIS A 49 35.30 27.38 -1.50
N ALA A 50 36.55 27.18 -1.07
CA ALA A 50 37.45 26.17 -1.63
C ALA A 50 36.87 24.73 -1.62
N LYS A 51 36.01 24.42 -0.63
CA LYS A 51 35.34 23.12 -0.50
C LYS A 51 34.05 22.96 -1.33
N PHE A 52 33.58 24.02 -2.00
CA PHE A 52 32.36 23.97 -2.81
C PHE A 52 32.47 22.99 -3.96
N ALA A 53 33.61 22.97 -4.67
CA ALA A 53 33.84 22.05 -5.77
C ALA A 53 33.75 20.59 -5.32
N LEU A 54 34.32 20.27 -4.16
CA LEU A 54 34.28 18.93 -3.57
C LEU A 54 32.86 18.54 -3.15
N TRP A 55 32.16 19.43 -2.43
CA TRP A 55 30.76 19.21 -2.05
C TRP A 55 29.88 18.99 -3.29
N ARG A 56 30.02 19.82 -4.32
CA ARG A 56 29.26 19.73 -5.58
C ARG A 56 29.53 18.41 -6.30
N HIS A 57 30.78 17.98 -6.36
CA HIS A 57 31.16 16.70 -6.95
C HIS A 57 30.43 15.54 -6.27
N TRP A 58 30.50 15.46 -4.94
CA TRP A 58 29.84 14.39 -4.19
C TRP A 58 28.32 14.46 -4.26
N SER A 59 27.75 15.66 -4.19
CA SER A 59 26.31 15.89 -4.34
C SER A 59 25.78 15.37 -5.70
N ILE A 60 26.49 15.64 -6.80
CA ILE A 60 26.14 15.12 -8.13
C ILE A 60 26.26 13.59 -8.17
N THR A 61 27.33 13.03 -7.58
CA THR A 61 27.59 11.59 -7.56
C THR A 61 26.51 10.83 -6.78
N VAL A 62 26.17 11.29 -5.57
CA VAL A 62 25.11 10.70 -4.74
C VAL A 62 23.76 10.80 -5.43
N ARG A 63 23.42 11.96 -6.00
CA ARG A 63 22.19 12.12 -6.79
C ARG A 63 22.08 11.11 -7.93
N ARG A 64 23.15 10.97 -8.74
CA ARG A 64 23.17 10.00 -9.86
C ARG A 64 23.02 8.57 -9.37
N TRP A 65 23.64 8.24 -8.24
CA TRP A 65 23.51 6.93 -7.60
C TRP A 65 22.09 6.67 -7.11
N MET A 66 21.45 7.62 -6.41
CA MET A 66 20.05 7.50 -5.96
C MET A 66 19.09 7.27 -7.13
N ASN A 67 19.26 8.01 -8.24
CA ASN A 67 18.42 7.84 -9.43
C ASN A 67 18.48 6.42 -10.03
N ARG A 68 19.57 5.67 -9.83
CA ARG A 68 19.70 4.28 -10.30
C ARG A 68 18.90 3.28 -9.45
N GLN A 69 18.51 3.68 -8.25
CA GLN A 69 17.71 2.85 -7.33
C GLN A 69 16.21 3.00 -7.57
N LEU A 70 15.82 3.87 -8.50
CA LEU A 70 14.43 4.13 -8.81
C LEU A 70 13.94 3.19 -9.91
N SER A 71 12.71 2.70 -9.76
CA SER A 71 12.00 1.98 -10.82
C SER A 71 11.89 2.84 -12.09
N ARG A 72 11.65 2.21 -13.24
CA ARG A 72 11.49 2.94 -14.52
C ARG A 72 10.38 4.00 -14.43
N LYS A 73 9.29 3.65 -13.75
CA LYS A 73 8.12 4.54 -13.56
C LYS A 73 8.47 5.72 -12.65
N MET A 74 9.17 5.48 -11.53
CA MET A 74 9.60 6.56 -10.63
C MET A 74 10.62 7.49 -11.31
N ARG A 75 11.54 6.96 -12.14
CA ARG A 75 12.43 7.78 -12.96
C ARG A 75 11.70 8.67 -13.96
N ALA A 76 10.67 8.15 -14.62
CA ALA A 76 9.87 8.93 -15.57
C ALA A 76 9.17 10.11 -14.87
N LYS A 77 8.57 9.87 -13.70
CA LYS A 77 7.93 10.91 -12.87
C LYS A 77 8.95 11.93 -12.35
N LEU A 78 10.09 11.44 -11.87
CA LEU A 78 11.20 12.30 -11.48
C LEU A 78 11.66 13.15 -12.67
N GLY A 79 11.70 12.61 -13.89
CA GLY A 79 11.99 13.38 -15.12
C GLY A 79 10.97 14.48 -15.41
N ALA A 80 9.67 14.18 -15.24
CA ALA A 80 8.56 15.11 -15.50
C ALA A 80 8.35 16.16 -14.40
N SER A 81 8.87 15.93 -13.19
CA SER A 81 8.74 16.84 -12.06
C SER A 81 9.45 18.18 -12.31
N ARG A 82 8.72 19.28 -12.09
CA ARG A 82 9.21 20.66 -12.22
C ARG A 82 10.19 21.08 -11.11
N PHE A 83 10.30 20.28 -10.04
CA PHE A 83 11.20 20.59 -8.93
C PHE A 83 12.67 20.45 -9.35
N ALA A 84 13.48 21.41 -8.90
CA ALA A 84 14.91 21.44 -9.17
C ALA A 84 15.61 20.25 -8.50
N LYS A 85 16.50 19.57 -9.23
CA LYS A 85 17.20 18.34 -8.79
C LYS A 85 18.71 18.54 -8.92
N ASN A 86 19.17 19.73 -8.55
CA ASN A 86 20.55 20.12 -8.82
C ASN A 86 21.52 19.39 -7.89
N ASN A 87 21.07 19.11 -6.65
CA ASN A 87 21.88 18.54 -5.59
C ASN A 87 21.24 17.26 -5.00
N ALA A 88 22.00 16.55 -4.16
CA ALA A 88 21.58 15.30 -3.54
C ALA A 88 20.40 15.48 -2.59
N ASP A 89 20.45 16.48 -1.70
CA ASP A 89 19.37 16.86 -0.78
C ASP A 89 18.07 17.20 -1.53
N ASP A 90 18.14 18.03 -2.56
CA ASP A 90 16.98 18.38 -3.40
C ASP A 90 16.36 17.12 -4.02
N ALA A 91 17.19 16.27 -4.62
CA ALA A 91 16.72 15.06 -5.29
C ALA A 91 16.13 14.07 -4.29
N TYR A 92 16.74 13.90 -3.12
CA TYR A 92 16.27 13.01 -2.06
C TYR A 92 14.89 13.43 -1.55
N ASN A 93 14.71 14.73 -1.26
CA ASN A 93 13.41 15.26 -0.83
C ASN A 93 12.33 15.09 -1.90
N VAL A 94 12.63 15.41 -3.15
CA VAL A 94 11.68 15.25 -4.27
C VAL A 94 11.34 13.78 -4.50
N ILE A 95 12.29 12.86 -4.37
CA ILE A 95 12.03 11.41 -4.50
C ILE A 95 11.10 10.94 -3.38
N ARG A 96 11.35 11.33 -2.13
CA ARG A 96 10.49 10.99 -0.99
C ARG A 96 9.07 11.55 -1.16
N ASP A 97 8.97 12.79 -1.59
CA ASP A 97 7.70 13.47 -1.87
C ASP A 97 6.93 12.76 -2.98
N LEU A 98 7.56 12.53 -4.12
CA LEU A 98 6.96 11.81 -5.24
C LEU A 98 6.52 10.40 -4.86
N ALA A 99 7.34 9.65 -4.12
CA ALA A 99 6.99 8.31 -3.66
C ALA A 99 5.86 8.31 -2.64
N SER A 100 5.75 9.35 -1.81
CA SER A 100 4.64 9.52 -0.85
C SER A 100 3.33 9.89 -1.56
N HIS A 101 3.38 10.79 -2.54
CA HIS A 101 2.20 11.22 -3.31
C HIS A 101 1.76 10.22 -4.38
N TYR A 102 2.67 9.34 -4.82
CA TYR A 102 2.36 8.27 -5.76
C TYR A 102 1.23 7.36 -5.25
N ASP A 103 1.08 7.25 -3.93
CA ASP A 103 0.08 6.42 -3.28
C ASP A 103 -1.28 7.10 -3.10
N HIS A 104 -1.42 8.43 -3.21
CA HIS A 104 -2.73 9.06 -2.98
C HIS A 104 -3.74 8.63 -4.06
N ALA A 105 -3.40 8.75 -5.34
CA ALA A 105 -4.27 8.33 -6.43
C ALA A 105 -4.54 6.81 -6.42
N LEU A 106 -3.58 6.00 -5.92
CA LEU A 106 -3.75 4.56 -5.80
C LEU A 106 -4.62 4.19 -4.59
N CYS A 107 -4.47 4.88 -3.46
CA CYS A 107 -5.31 4.73 -2.29
C CYS A 107 -6.74 5.21 -2.59
N GLU A 108 -6.89 6.34 -3.29
CA GLU A 108 -8.18 6.84 -3.78
C GLU A 108 -8.86 5.81 -4.69
N ALA A 109 -8.17 5.32 -5.71
CA ALA A 109 -8.71 4.28 -6.59
C ALA A 109 -9.02 2.98 -5.86
N THR A 110 -8.19 2.58 -4.89
CA THR A 110 -8.41 1.37 -4.08
C THR A 110 -9.60 1.53 -3.15
N TRP A 111 -9.75 2.70 -2.55
CA TRP A 111 -10.86 3.06 -1.68
C TRP A 111 -12.17 3.07 -2.46
N PHE A 112 -12.24 3.79 -3.59
CA PHE A 112 -13.43 3.80 -4.44
C PHE A 112 -13.78 2.40 -4.92
N ARG A 113 -12.78 1.62 -5.36
CA ARG A 113 -12.99 0.22 -5.71
C ARG A 113 -13.62 -0.57 -4.56
N LEU A 114 -13.16 -0.41 -3.33
CA LEU A 114 -13.72 -1.12 -2.17
C LEU A 114 -15.17 -0.71 -1.87
N ILE A 115 -15.48 0.59 -1.84
CA ILE A 115 -16.81 1.09 -1.48
C ILE A 115 -17.85 0.95 -2.59
N ASP A 116 -17.43 0.81 -3.86
CA ASP A 116 -18.31 0.63 -5.01
C ASP A 116 -18.59 -0.85 -5.31
N MET A 117 -17.95 -1.77 -4.59
CA MET A 117 -18.26 -3.20 -4.70
C MET A 117 -19.68 -3.48 -4.21
N ARG A 118 -20.46 -4.12 -5.08
CA ARG A 118 -21.83 -4.53 -4.81
C ARG A 118 -21.99 -6.01 -5.08
N ARG A 119 -22.84 -6.69 -4.31
CA ARG A 119 -23.11 -8.12 -4.45
C ARG A 119 -23.60 -8.48 -5.86
N TYR A 120 -24.43 -7.63 -6.48
CA TYR A 120 -25.01 -7.89 -7.80
C TYR A 120 -23.99 -7.82 -8.96
N HIS A 121 -22.78 -7.28 -8.74
CA HIS A 121 -21.71 -7.29 -9.75
C HIS A 121 -21.07 -8.68 -9.93
N TYR A 122 -21.44 -9.66 -9.10
CA TYR A 122 -20.80 -10.97 -9.05
C TYR A 122 -21.83 -12.09 -9.24
N THR A 123 -21.39 -13.19 -9.85
CA THR A 123 -22.28 -14.33 -10.10
C THR A 123 -22.62 -15.07 -8.81
N THR A 124 -21.67 -15.20 -7.88
CA THR A 124 -21.87 -15.95 -6.63
C THR A 124 -21.47 -15.12 -5.41
N VAL A 125 -22.02 -15.48 -4.25
CA VAL A 125 -21.61 -14.92 -2.94
C VAL A 125 -20.12 -15.15 -2.72
N ALA A 126 -19.62 -16.36 -3.01
CA ALA A 126 -18.21 -16.68 -2.87
C ALA A 126 -17.28 -15.78 -3.69
N GLN A 127 -17.65 -15.47 -4.94
CA GLN A 127 -16.89 -14.55 -5.79
C GLN A 127 -16.88 -13.13 -5.25
N TYR A 128 -18.04 -12.63 -4.80
CA TYR A 128 -18.16 -11.32 -4.18
C TYR A 128 -17.30 -11.22 -2.92
N VAL A 129 -17.50 -12.12 -1.95
CA VAL A 129 -16.79 -12.10 -0.66
C VAL A 129 -15.28 -12.21 -0.87
N SER A 130 -14.82 -13.12 -1.72
CA SER A 130 -13.39 -13.28 -2.02
C SER A 130 -12.79 -12.03 -2.67
N SER A 131 -13.55 -11.36 -3.54
CA SER A 131 -13.09 -10.12 -4.19
C SER A 131 -13.05 -8.96 -3.19
N PHE A 132 -14.02 -8.89 -2.27
CA PHE A 132 -14.06 -7.88 -1.23
C PHE A 132 -12.91 -8.05 -0.24
N GLN A 133 -12.59 -9.28 0.16
CA GLN A 133 -11.44 -9.57 1.01
C GLN A 133 -10.13 -9.09 0.38
N ARG A 134 -9.92 -9.32 -0.92
CA ARG A 134 -8.73 -8.81 -1.63
C ARG A 134 -8.70 -7.29 -1.64
N ALA A 135 -9.81 -6.63 -1.95
CA ALA A 135 -9.89 -5.17 -1.94
C ALA A 135 -9.65 -4.58 -0.54
N TYR A 136 -10.12 -5.27 0.52
CA TYR A 136 -9.88 -4.91 1.91
C TYR A 136 -8.40 -5.01 2.28
N ILE A 137 -7.72 -6.11 1.89
CA ILE A 137 -6.28 -6.28 2.09
C ILE A 137 -5.51 -5.15 1.38
N ASP A 138 -5.83 -4.89 0.11
CA ASP A 138 -5.19 -3.82 -0.65
C ASP A 138 -5.39 -2.46 0.05
N ALA A 139 -6.61 -2.14 0.50
CA ALA A 139 -6.90 -0.91 1.22
C ALA A 139 -6.10 -0.77 2.51
N LYS A 140 -5.95 -1.88 3.26
CA LYS A 140 -5.14 -1.93 4.49
C LYS A 140 -3.65 -1.75 4.20
N GLU A 141 -3.12 -2.37 3.15
CA GLU A 141 -1.73 -2.19 2.74
C GLU A 141 -1.43 -0.73 2.37
N PHE A 142 -2.35 -0.05 1.69
CA PHE A 142 -2.24 1.39 1.39
C PHE A 142 -2.59 2.31 2.56
N ASN A 143 -2.91 1.74 3.74
CA ASN A 143 -3.35 2.47 4.93
C ASN A 143 -4.57 3.37 4.67
N CYS A 144 -5.46 2.94 3.78
CA CYS A 144 -6.77 3.54 3.54
C CYS A 144 -7.71 3.00 4.64
N GLY A 145 -8.01 3.84 5.64
CA GLY A 145 -8.46 3.46 6.98
C GLY A 145 -9.86 2.84 7.14
N ILE A 146 -10.13 1.71 6.48
CA ILE A 146 -11.29 0.88 6.81
C ILE A 146 -11.00 0.00 8.04
N SER A 147 -11.89 0.01 9.02
CA SER A 147 -11.80 -0.89 10.17
C SER A 147 -12.38 -2.27 9.82
N PRO A 148 -11.95 -3.35 10.50
CA PRO A 148 -12.53 -4.67 10.29
C PRO A 148 -14.04 -4.71 10.55
N TYR A 149 -14.52 -3.97 11.55
CA TYR A 149 -15.94 -3.81 11.84
C TYR A 149 -16.70 -3.16 10.68
N THR A 150 -16.20 -2.03 10.15
CA THR A 150 -16.87 -1.34 9.03
C THR A 150 -16.89 -2.18 7.76
N ALA A 151 -15.82 -2.95 7.50
CA ALA A 151 -15.78 -3.93 6.41
C ALA A 151 -16.81 -5.06 6.59
N LEU A 152 -16.99 -5.56 7.82
CA LEU A 152 -18.03 -6.54 8.13
C LEU A 152 -19.42 -5.98 7.82
N ILE A 153 -19.76 -4.80 8.36
CA ILE A 153 -21.07 -4.17 8.15
C ILE A 153 -21.35 -3.96 6.65
N ALA A 154 -20.34 -3.56 5.87
CA ALA A 154 -20.46 -3.41 4.42
C ALA A 154 -20.81 -4.73 3.73
N ILE A 155 -20.10 -5.82 4.03
CA ILE A 155 -20.40 -7.16 3.48
C ILE A 155 -21.79 -7.62 3.92
N LEU A 156 -22.15 -7.49 5.20
CA LEU A 156 -23.44 -7.94 5.72
C LEU A 156 -24.62 -7.22 5.06
N GLY A 157 -24.46 -5.92 4.76
CA GLY A 157 -25.46 -5.15 4.02
C GLY A 157 -25.69 -5.72 2.62
N GLU A 158 -24.62 -6.06 1.90
CA GLU A 158 -24.66 -6.59 0.54
C GLU A 158 -25.11 -8.07 0.48
N LEU A 159 -24.90 -8.84 1.55
CA LEU A 159 -25.31 -10.26 1.63
C LEU A 159 -26.73 -10.47 2.18
N LYS A 160 -27.42 -9.41 2.61
CA LYS A 160 -28.74 -9.53 3.24
C LYS A 160 -29.79 -10.17 2.33
N SER A 161 -29.71 -9.95 1.02
CA SER A 161 -30.62 -10.57 0.04
C SER A 161 -30.38 -12.06 -0.13
N ASP A 162 -29.12 -12.48 -0.16
CA ASP A 162 -28.73 -13.86 -0.44
C ASP A 162 -28.80 -14.74 0.82
N LEU A 163 -28.41 -14.18 1.98
CA LEU A 163 -28.22 -14.92 3.24
C LEU A 163 -28.93 -14.25 4.43
N PRO A 164 -30.25 -13.95 4.37
CA PRO A 164 -30.93 -13.09 5.34
C PRO A 164 -30.85 -13.61 6.79
N TYR A 165 -31.02 -14.91 7.01
CA TYR A 165 -30.99 -15.51 8.35
C TYR A 165 -29.58 -15.53 8.95
N TRP A 166 -28.58 -15.81 8.12
CA TRP A 166 -27.19 -15.81 8.55
C TRP A 166 -26.73 -14.39 8.88
N VAL A 167 -27.08 -13.39 8.05
CA VAL A 167 -26.80 -11.98 8.34
C VAL A 167 -27.43 -11.55 9.66
N ALA A 168 -28.71 -11.90 9.90
CA ALA A 168 -29.37 -11.59 11.17
C ALA A 168 -28.67 -12.26 12.37
N ALA A 169 -28.27 -13.52 12.24
CA ALA A 169 -27.56 -14.24 13.29
C ALA A 169 -26.19 -13.59 13.61
N VAL A 170 -25.42 -13.22 12.60
CA VAL A 170 -24.13 -12.54 12.80
C VAL A 170 -24.34 -11.20 13.52
N LEU A 171 -25.29 -10.37 13.07
CA LEU A 171 -25.58 -9.08 13.69
C LEU A 171 -26.02 -9.22 15.15
N CYS A 172 -26.85 -10.21 15.47
CA CYS A 172 -27.29 -10.48 16.85
C CYS A 172 -26.18 -11.01 17.77
N LEU A 173 -25.15 -11.66 17.21
CA LEU A 173 -24.04 -12.25 17.96
C LEU A 173 -22.81 -11.35 18.05
N LEU A 174 -22.87 -10.15 17.47
CA LEU A 174 -21.77 -9.19 17.60
C LEU A 174 -21.63 -8.72 19.06
N PRO A 175 -20.41 -8.73 19.62
CA PRO A 175 -20.14 -8.14 20.92
C PRO A 175 -20.53 -6.65 20.98
N GLU A 176 -20.91 -6.15 22.16
CA GLU A 176 -21.23 -4.73 22.35
C GLU A 176 -20.05 -3.81 22.01
N ASP A 177 -18.82 -4.28 22.25
CA ASP A 177 -17.55 -3.61 21.97
C ASP A 177 -16.98 -3.93 20.57
N ALA A 178 -17.74 -4.59 19.69
CA ALA A 178 -17.29 -4.95 18.34
C ALA A 178 -16.87 -3.75 17.49
N VAL A 179 -17.32 -2.53 17.79
CA VAL A 179 -16.88 -1.34 17.05
C VAL A 179 -15.38 -1.07 17.25
N THR A 180 -14.84 -1.37 18.44
CA THR A 180 -13.44 -1.08 18.81
C THR A 180 -12.55 -2.31 18.74
N ASP A 181 -13.07 -3.48 19.12
CA ASP A 181 -12.25 -4.65 19.42
C ASP A 181 -12.28 -5.71 18.30
N TYR A 182 -13.13 -5.53 17.28
CA TYR A 182 -13.26 -6.47 16.19
C TYR A 182 -12.02 -6.48 15.29
N THR A 183 -11.38 -7.64 15.18
CA THR A 183 -10.08 -7.78 14.54
C THR A 183 -10.16 -8.15 13.07
N ASP A 184 -9.03 -8.02 12.36
CA ASP A 184 -8.89 -8.55 11.00
C ASP A 184 -9.18 -10.06 10.94
N ALA A 185 -8.79 -10.82 11.97
CA ALA A 185 -9.03 -12.25 12.04
C ALA A 185 -10.52 -12.60 12.13
N ASP A 186 -11.28 -11.81 12.91
CA ASP A 186 -12.73 -11.95 13.03
C ASP A 186 -13.43 -11.64 11.72
N PHE A 187 -13.01 -10.58 11.04
CA PHE A 187 -13.50 -10.24 9.70
C PHE A 187 -13.27 -11.37 8.70
N PHE A 188 -12.05 -11.88 8.59
CA PHE A 188 -11.75 -12.99 7.68
C PHE A 188 -12.48 -14.29 8.05
N LYS A 189 -12.73 -14.53 9.34
CA LYS A 189 -13.56 -15.65 9.81
C LYS A 189 -15.00 -15.51 9.34
N SER A 190 -15.61 -14.33 9.51
CA SER A 190 -16.97 -14.05 9.05
C SER A 190 -17.12 -14.21 7.55
N CYS A 191 -16.11 -13.77 6.77
CA CYS A 191 -16.09 -13.99 5.32
C CYS A 191 -16.09 -15.48 4.95
N ARG A 192 -15.29 -16.32 5.63
CA ARG A 192 -15.30 -17.77 5.39
C ARG A 192 -16.66 -18.39 5.70
N MET A 193 -17.26 -18.02 6.83
CA MET A 193 -18.58 -18.50 7.23
C MET A 193 -19.67 -18.11 6.21
N ALA A 194 -19.57 -16.92 5.60
CA ALA A 194 -20.50 -16.51 4.55
C ALA A 194 -20.44 -17.42 3.32
N ILE A 195 -19.22 -17.79 2.90
CA ILE A 195 -18.98 -18.69 1.77
C ILE A 195 -19.53 -20.09 2.08
N GLU A 196 -19.21 -20.63 3.25
CA GLU A 196 -19.68 -21.94 3.69
C GLU A 196 -21.22 -22.02 3.76
N GLN A 197 -21.87 -20.93 4.20
CA GLN A 197 -23.31 -20.84 4.27
C GLN A 197 -23.98 -20.87 2.89
N ASP A 198 -23.43 -20.14 1.91
CA ASP A 198 -23.90 -20.15 0.52
C ASP A 198 -23.75 -21.53 -0.12
N GLU A 199 -22.60 -22.17 0.05
CA GLU A 199 -22.34 -23.51 -0.46
C GLU A 199 -23.30 -24.56 0.12
N TRP A 200 -23.60 -24.47 1.41
CA TRP A 200 -24.53 -25.37 2.07
C TRP A 200 -25.95 -25.27 1.51
N TRP A 201 -26.45 -24.05 1.29
CA TRP A 201 -27.78 -23.82 0.70
C TRP A 201 -27.87 -24.33 -0.74
N ASN A 202 -26.86 -24.02 -1.56
CA ASN A 202 -26.81 -24.48 -2.96
C ASN A 202 -26.81 -26.02 -3.06
N GLN A 203 -26.12 -26.71 -2.15
CA GLN A 203 -26.13 -28.18 -2.10
C GLN A 203 -27.49 -28.75 -1.67
N LYS A 204 -28.17 -28.09 -0.73
CA LYS A 204 -29.49 -28.51 -0.25
C LYS A 204 -30.54 -28.41 -1.36
N ASP A 205 -30.60 -27.28 -2.05
CA ASP A 205 -31.56 -27.06 -3.13
C ASP A 205 -31.33 -28.02 -4.30
N SER A 206 -30.05 -28.29 -4.63
CA SER A 206 -29.67 -29.27 -5.64
C SER A 206 -30.14 -30.70 -5.33
N LYS A 207 -30.20 -31.08 -4.04
CA LYS A 207 -30.68 -32.40 -3.60
C LYS A 207 -32.20 -32.48 -3.64
N VAL A 208 -32.89 -31.41 -3.26
CA VAL A 208 -34.36 -31.33 -3.34
C VAL A 208 -34.82 -31.42 -4.80
N ALA A 209 -34.15 -30.72 -5.72
CA ALA A 209 -34.50 -30.72 -7.15
C ALA A 209 -34.27 -32.07 -7.87
N ARG A 210 -33.46 -32.98 -7.30
CA ARG A 210 -33.21 -34.33 -7.87
C ARG A 210 -34.07 -35.42 -7.24
N GLY A 211 -34.79 -35.11 -6.16
CA GLY A 211 -35.55 -36.08 -5.36
C GLY A 211 -37.08 -35.93 -5.45
N GLY A 212 -37.59 -35.04 -6.31
CA GLY A 212 -39.01 -34.86 -6.62
C GLY A 212 -39.27 -35.14 -8.08
#